data_AF-A0A939UP37-F1
#
_entry.id   AF-A0A939UP37-F1
#
_cell.length_a   1.000
_cell.length_b   1.000
_cell.length_c   1.000
_cell.angle_alpha   90.00
_cell.angle_beta   90.00
_cell.angle_gamma   90.00
#
_symmetry.space_group_name_H-M   'P 1'
#
loop_
_entity.id
_entity.type
_entity.pdbx_description
1 polymer ?
#
loop_
_entity_poly.entity_id
_entity_poly.type
_entity_poly.pdbx_seq_one_letter_code
_entity_poly.pdbx_strand_id
1 'polypeptide(L)'
;MKRAITIEEFADIYRRTPGEPEFELYFDNRDSCYCIIKFSDSVSFQRCGYGTGSGESFYPDLETLFTETLVDGIRLREEWSHVEYIVANGCYELCDTEELQEFIKWFVE
;
A
#
# COMPACT_ATOMS: atom_id res chain seq x y z
N MET A 1 9.23 20.08 2.12
CA MET A 1 8.06 19.18 2.23
C MET A 1 8.37 17.96 1.40
N LYS A 2 8.25 16.76 1.97
CA LYS A 2 8.28 15.51 1.19
C LYS A 2 7.03 15.48 0.29
N ARG A 3 7.17 14.95 -0.92
CA ARG A 3 6.08 14.82 -1.89
C ARG A 3 5.42 13.45 -1.68
N ALA A 4 4.09 13.39 -1.67
CA ALA A 4 3.38 12.12 -1.64
C ALA A 4 3.64 11.29 -2.91
N ILE A 5 3.75 9.97 -2.74
CA ILE A 5 3.92 8.99 -3.81
C ILE A 5 2.65 8.92 -4.66
N THR A 6 2.76 8.99 -5.99
CA THR A 6 1.59 8.80 -6.86
C THR A 6 1.19 7.33 -6.95
N ILE A 7 -0.05 7.05 -7.37
CA ILE A 7 -0.52 5.67 -7.50
C ILE A 7 0.29 4.87 -8.53
N GLU A 8 0.80 5.52 -9.57
CA GLU A 8 1.66 4.92 -10.57
C GLU A 8 3.04 4.59 -10.01
N GLU A 9 3.61 5.48 -9.20
CA GLU A 9 4.88 5.23 -8.50
C GLU A 9 4.74 4.09 -7.50
N PHE A 10 3.64 4.06 -6.74
CA PHE A 10 3.33 2.91 -5.88
C PHE A 10 3.16 1.62 -6.67
N ALA A 11 2.52 1.66 -7.84
CA ALA A 11 2.41 0.47 -8.68
C ALA A 11 3.77 -0.03 -9.19
N ASP A 12 4.72 0.87 -9.50
CA ASP A 12 6.11 0.49 -9.82
C ASP A 12 6.81 -0.14 -8.61
N ILE A 13 6.71 0.50 -7.44
CA ILE A 13 7.21 0.00 -6.15
C ILE A 13 6.69 -1.43 -5.90
N TYR A 14 5.38 -1.62 -5.97
CA TYR A 14 4.72 -2.89 -5.74
C TYR A 14 5.23 -3.99 -6.68
N ARG A 15 5.37 -3.68 -7.98
CA ARG A 15 5.80 -4.66 -8.99
C ARG A 15 7.26 -5.07 -8.79
N ARG A 16 8.11 -4.12 -8.41
CA ARG A 16 9.56 -4.33 -8.27
C ARG A 16 9.97 -4.93 -6.93
N THR A 17 9.12 -4.81 -5.91
CA THR A 17 9.36 -5.42 -4.60
C THR A 17 9.09 -6.93 -4.69
N PRO A 18 10.08 -7.80 -4.44
CA PRO A 18 9.88 -9.25 -4.46
C PRO A 18 9.17 -9.75 -3.19
N GLY A 19 8.75 -11.01 -3.20
CA GLY A 19 8.10 -11.66 -2.05
C GLY A 19 6.69 -11.16 -1.79
N GLU A 20 6.31 -11.17 -0.50
CA GLU A 20 4.97 -10.82 -0.01
C GLU A 20 5.02 -9.61 0.93
N PRO A 21 5.46 -8.42 0.44
CA PRO A 21 5.52 -7.21 1.26
C PRO A 21 4.12 -6.72 1.67
N GLU A 22 4.10 -6.08 2.84
CA GLU A 22 2.98 -5.32 3.37
C GLU A 22 3.23 -3.83 3.17
N PHE A 23 2.23 -3.08 2.71
CA PHE A 23 2.28 -1.64 2.51
C PHE A 23 1.15 -0.98 3.29
N GLU A 24 1.50 -0.33 4.40
CA GLU A 24 0.57 0.44 5.21
C GLU A 24 0.37 1.83 4.61
N LEU A 25 -0.87 2.24 4.39
CA LEU A 25 -1.28 3.51 3.81
C LEU A 25 -1.91 4.38 4.91
N TYR A 26 -1.38 5.59 5.04
CA TYR A 26 -1.86 6.61 5.96
C TYR A 26 -2.49 7.74 5.15
N PHE A 27 -3.78 7.98 5.40
CA PHE A 27 -4.56 8.99 4.71
C PHE A 27 -4.69 10.25 5.57
N ASP A 28 -4.60 11.44 4.97
CA ASP A 28 -4.76 12.72 5.66
C ASP A 28 -6.22 13.02 6.09
N ASN A 29 -7.17 12.27 5.54
CA ASN A 29 -8.60 12.46 5.73
C ASN A 29 -9.28 11.30 6.47
N ARG A 30 -8.51 10.36 7.05
CA ARG A 30 -9.02 9.19 7.78
C ARG A 30 -8.19 8.94 9.03
N ASP A 31 -8.85 8.52 10.12
CA ASP A 31 -8.19 8.18 11.38
C ASP A 31 -7.61 6.75 11.42
N SER A 32 -7.91 5.95 10.40
CA SER A 32 -7.48 4.54 10.31
C SER A 32 -6.35 4.37 9.30
N CYS A 33 -5.43 3.46 9.63
CA CYS A 33 -4.44 2.94 8.68
C CYS A 33 -5.04 1.78 7.90
N TYR A 34 -4.63 1.64 6.63
CA TYR A 34 -5.02 0.53 5.76
C TYR A 34 -3.77 -0.18 5.26
N CYS A 35 -3.87 -1.44 4.86
CA CYS A 35 -2.73 -2.21 4.38
C CYS A 35 -3.05 -2.87 3.05
N ILE A 36 -2.14 -2.74 2.09
CA ILE A 36 -2.08 -3.54 0.86
C ILE A 36 -1.04 -4.63 1.09
N ILE A 37 -1.40 -5.90 0.91
CA ILE A 37 -0.47 -7.03 1.05
C ILE A 37 -0.33 -7.72 -0.29
N LYS A 38 0.91 -7.86 -0.76
CA LYS A 38 1.23 -8.55 -1.99
C LYS A 38 1.32 -10.05 -1.74
N PHE A 39 0.70 -10.83 -2.63
CA PHE A 39 0.92 -12.28 -2.70
C PHE A 39 1.40 -12.66 -4.10
N SER A 40 1.84 -13.91 -4.24
CA SER A 40 2.35 -14.41 -5.54
C SER A 40 1.31 -14.39 -6.68
N ASP A 41 0.02 -14.53 -6.35
CA ASP A 41 -1.09 -14.68 -7.31
C ASP A 41 -2.28 -13.73 -7.02
N SER A 42 -2.16 -12.87 -6.02
CA SER A 42 -3.24 -12.00 -5.56
C SER A 42 -2.71 -10.79 -4.79
N VAL A 43 -3.62 -9.90 -4.41
CA VAL A 43 -3.36 -8.79 -3.51
C VAL A 43 -4.48 -8.73 -2.49
N SER A 44 -4.18 -8.45 -1.23
CA SER A 44 -5.20 -8.21 -0.21
C SER A 44 -5.22 -6.76 0.26
N PHE A 45 -6.38 -6.33 0.76
CA PHE A 45 -6.56 -5.03 1.40
C PHE A 45 -7.34 -5.17 2.70
N GLN A 46 -6.92 -4.43 3.71
CA GLN A 46 -7.59 -4.38 5.00
C GLN A 46 -7.44 -3.03 5.69
N ARG A 47 -8.39 -2.68 6.56
CA ARG A 47 -8.17 -1.69 7.62
C ARG A 47 -7.36 -2.34 8.74
N CYS A 48 -6.26 -1.73 9.13
CA CYS A 48 -5.42 -2.15 10.24
C CYS A 48 -6.13 -1.91 11.59
N GLY A 49 -5.80 -2.71 12.60
CA GLY A 49 -6.23 -2.47 13.98
C GLY A 49 -6.49 -3.73 14.79
N TYR A 50 -5.97 -3.77 16.02
CA TYR A 50 -6.23 -4.87 16.94
C TYR A 50 -7.68 -4.81 17.46
N GLY A 51 -8.51 -5.77 17.04
CA GLY A 51 -9.93 -5.84 17.41
C GLY A 51 -10.86 -4.89 16.64
N THR A 52 -10.32 -3.97 15.85
CA THR A 52 -11.07 -3.04 14.99
C THR A 52 -10.75 -3.19 13.50
N GLY A 53 -9.78 -4.03 13.15
CA GLY A 53 -9.42 -4.35 11.79
C GLY A 53 -10.58 -4.98 11.03
N SER A 54 -10.57 -4.81 9.70
CA SER A 54 -11.65 -5.33 8.85
C SER A 54 -11.51 -6.81 8.52
N GLY A 55 -10.31 -7.37 8.69
CA GLY A 55 -9.88 -8.59 8.01
C GLY A 55 -9.52 -8.32 6.55
N GLU A 56 -8.85 -9.29 5.94
CA GLU A 56 -8.33 -9.21 4.58
C GLU A 56 -9.39 -9.52 3.52
N SER A 57 -9.55 -8.62 2.56
CA SER A 57 -10.28 -8.86 1.33
C SER A 57 -9.29 -9.08 0.19
N PHE A 58 -9.44 -10.18 -0.55
CA PHE A 58 -8.53 -10.58 -1.63
C PHE A 58 -9.05 -10.12 -3.00
N TYR A 59 -8.12 -9.68 -3.84
CA TYR A 59 -8.36 -9.24 -5.21
C TYR A 59 -7.38 -9.97 -6.15
N PRO A 60 -7.77 -10.22 -7.41
CA PRO A 60 -6.92 -10.96 -8.35
C PRO A 60 -5.61 -10.24 -8.67
N ASP A 61 -5.64 -8.91 -8.75
CA ASP A 61 -4.47 -8.10 -9.10
C ASP A 61 -4.61 -6.66 -8.57
N LEU A 62 -3.49 -5.93 -8.66
CA LEU A 62 -3.38 -4.55 -8.18
C LEU A 62 -4.29 -3.58 -8.96
N GLU A 63 -4.51 -3.81 -10.25
CA GLU A 63 -5.37 -2.95 -11.06
C GLU A 63 -6.84 -3.07 -10.64
N THR A 64 -7.29 -4.29 -10.37
CA THR A 64 -8.62 -4.56 -9.82
C THR A 64 -8.78 -3.84 -8.49
N LEU A 65 -7.83 -4.03 -7.55
CA LEU A 65 -7.82 -3.35 -6.26
C LEU A 65 -7.96 -1.83 -6.40
N PHE A 66 -7.27 -1.20 -7.36
CA PHE A 66 -7.35 0.25 -7.56
C PHE A 66 -8.71 0.75 -8.03
N THR A 67 -9.51 -0.10 -8.67
CA THR A 67 -10.82 0.27 -9.25
C THR A 67 -12.02 -0.12 -8.40
N GLU A 68 -11.82 -0.99 -7.42
CA GLU A 68 -12.90 -1.50 -6.56
C GLU A 68 -13.31 -0.51 -5.47
N THR A 69 -14.52 -0.70 -4.93
CA THR A 69 -14.92 -0.08 -3.67
C THR A 69 -14.49 -0.96 -2.51
N LEU A 70 -13.50 -0.51 -1.76
CA LEU A 70 -12.86 -1.26 -0.68
C LEU A 70 -13.59 -1.04 0.66
N VAL A 71 -13.06 -1.65 1.72
CA VAL A 71 -13.54 -1.39 3.08
C VAL A 71 -13.55 0.11 3.39
N ASP A 72 -14.54 0.54 4.17
CA ASP A 72 -14.82 1.95 4.49
C ASP A 72 -15.11 2.84 3.28
N GLY A 73 -15.55 2.23 2.17
CA GLY A 73 -15.93 2.93 0.95
C GLY A 73 -14.75 3.54 0.21
N ILE A 74 -13.51 3.13 0.52
CA ILE A 74 -12.31 3.64 -0.13
C ILE A 74 -12.31 3.28 -1.61
N ARG A 75 -12.03 4.27 -2.46
CA ARG A 75 -11.74 4.07 -3.88
C ARG A 75 -10.34 4.60 -4.19
N LEU A 76 -9.35 3.70 -4.15
CA LEU A 76 -7.92 4.08 -4.19
C LEU A 76 -7.57 5.00 -5.36
N ARG A 77 -8.02 4.70 -6.59
CA ARG A 77 -7.71 5.53 -7.75
C ARG A 77 -8.26 6.95 -7.67
N GLU A 78 -9.38 7.14 -6.97
CA GLU A 78 -10.02 8.46 -6.82
C GLU A 78 -9.48 9.22 -5.59
N GLU A 79 -9.13 8.49 -4.54
CA GLU A 79 -8.77 9.05 -3.25
C GLU A 79 -7.26 9.04 -2.98
N TRP A 80 -6.43 8.59 -3.93
CA TRP A 80 -4.98 8.47 -3.73
C TRP A 80 -4.31 9.77 -3.33
N SER A 81 -4.86 10.92 -3.74
CA SER A 81 -4.36 12.25 -3.34
C SER A 81 -4.38 12.48 -1.82
N HIS A 82 -5.14 11.68 -1.08
CA HIS A 82 -5.20 11.72 0.38
C HIS A 82 -4.16 10.81 1.06
N VAL A 83 -3.48 9.91 0.32
CA VAL A 83 -2.40 9.09 0.87
C VAL A 83 -1.19 10.01 1.13
N GLU A 84 -0.89 10.24 2.40
CA GLU A 84 0.17 11.16 2.83
C GLU A 84 1.53 10.47 2.79
N TYR A 85 1.60 9.25 3.31
CA TYR A 85 2.80 8.41 3.33
C TYR A 85 2.45 6.93 3.38
N ILE A 86 3.43 6.09 3.02
CA ILE A 86 3.30 4.65 2.98
C ILE A 86 4.43 4.05 3.83
N VAL A 87 4.14 3.04 4.67
CA VAL A 87 5.15 2.30 5.42
C VAL A 87 5.19 0.86 4.92
N ALA A 88 6.33 0.42 4.41
CA ALA A 88 6.54 -0.95 3.97
C ALA A 88 7.05 -1.84 5.13
N ASN A 89 6.44 -3.01 5.28
CA ASN A 89 6.75 -4.02 6.30
C ASN A 89 6.87 -3.47 7.74
N GLY A 90 6.09 -2.44 8.06
CA GLY A 90 6.12 -1.76 9.37
C GLY A 90 7.44 -1.05 9.72
N CYS A 91 8.40 -0.98 8.79
CA CYS A 91 9.77 -0.56 9.11
C CYS A 91 10.34 0.53 8.19
N TYR A 92 9.74 0.76 7.01
CA TYR A 92 10.33 1.63 6.01
C TYR A 92 9.29 2.60 5.42
N GLU A 93 9.39 3.88 5.78
CA GLU A 93 8.56 4.93 5.18
C GLU A 93 9.02 5.14 3.73
N LEU A 94 8.15 4.87 2.77
CA LEU A 94 8.39 5.14 1.36
C LEU A 94 8.04 6.59 1.08
N CYS A 95 9.06 7.43 0.85
CA CYS A 95 8.86 8.84 0.54
C CYS A 95 9.11 9.18 -0.92
N ASP A 96 9.92 8.37 -1.61
CA ASP A 96 10.23 8.53 -3.03
C ASP A 96 10.75 7.22 -3.67
N THR A 97 11.06 7.28 -4.97
CA THR A 97 11.55 6.15 -5.76
C THR A 97 13.02 5.81 -5.53
N GLU A 98 13.81 6.67 -4.89
CA GLU A 98 15.19 6.40 -4.48
C GLU A 98 15.21 5.56 -3.20
N GLU A 99 14.39 5.93 -2.21
CA GLU A 99 14.16 5.14 -0.99
C GLU A 99 13.61 3.74 -1.32
N LEU A 100 12.78 3.61 -2.35
CA LEU A 100 12.42 2.29 -2.90
C LEU A 100 13.64 1.46 -3.31
N GLN A 101 14.64 2.06 -3.97
CA GLN A 101 15.82 1.30 -4.41
C GLN A 101 16.56 0.74 -3.20
N GLU A 102 16.66 1.50 -2.12
CA GLU A 102 17.25 1.02 -0.87
C GLU A 102 16.41 -0.10 -0.26
N PHE A 103 15.07 0.04 -0.20
CA PHE A 103 14.19 -1.00 0.30
C PHE A 103 14.30 -2.31 -0.48
N ILE A 104 14.33 -2.27 -1.81
CA ILE A 104 14.44 -3.48 -2.64
C ILE A 104 15.74 -4.24 -2.36
N LYS A 105 16.85 -3.54 -2.05
CA LYS A 105 18.13 -4.19 -1.72
C LYS A 105 18.01 -5.12 -0.51
N TRP A 106 17.13 -4.83 0.44
CA TRP A 106 16.91 -5.69 1.61
C TRP A 106 16.36 -7.08 1.28
N PHE A 107 15.81 -7.29 0.09
CA PHE A 107 15.29 -8.59 -0.35
C PHE A 107 16.27 -9.37 -1.25
N VAL A 108 17.40 -8.78 -1.62
CA VAL A 108 18.38 -9.36 -2.57
C VAL A 108 19.66 -9.82 -1.86
N GLU A 109 19.81 -9.53 -0.57
CA GLU A 109 20.87 -10.07 0.32
C GLU A 109 20.37 -11.27 1.13
#